data_AF-A0A0C2Z9T9-F1
#
_entry.id   AF-A0A0C2Z9T9-F1
#
_cell.length_a   1.000
_cell.length_b   1.000
_cell.length_c   1.000
_cell.angle_alpha   90.00
_cell.angle_beta   90.00
_cell.angle_gamma   90.00
#
_symmetry.space_group_name_H-M   'P 1'
#
loop_
_entity.id
_entity.type
_entity.pdbx_description
1 polymer ?
#
loop_
_entity_poly.entity_id
_entity_poly.type
_entity_poly.pdbx_seq_one_letter_code
_entity_poly.pdbx_strand_id
1 'polypeptide(L)'
;MVALIHQGKAPQGSISPLPIPRDGLFKLDVDDDIWQDIGLNDDSNGLPPAWLADEKVHLGIKSLLELRHCEEEENRLLKERKVLVEWFSEEWNQLQKAKQYAGKKFHYIVVKFLCLCLAWKLKSSEMPPLPGKTWGVSVEELHAATCTFPGMDAIVTEEENMDDVDSENEEDNMPIDDELLDVAEEFAVADEY
;
A
#
# COMPACT_ATOMS: atom_id res chain seq x y z
N MET A 1 -8.80 13.84 38.77
CA MET A 1 -9.44 15.17 38.80
C MET A 1 -10.94 15.08 39.14
N VAL A 2 -11.72 14.22 38.48
CA VAL A 2 -13.14 13.92 38.83
C VAL A 2 -13.40 13.72 40.33
N ALA A 3 -12.56 12.96 41.02
CA ALA A 3 -12.68 12.73 42.46
C ALA A 3 -12.51 14.02 43.31
N LEU A 4 -11.67 14.96 42.86
CA LEU A 4 -11.45 16.23 43.56
C LEU A 4 -12.61 17.20 43.35
N ILE A 5 -13.22 17.19 42.16
CA ILE A 5 -14.44 17.95 41.85
C ILE A 5 -15.61 17.45 42.70
N HIS A 6 -15.84 16.13 42.74
CA HIS A 6 -16.89 15.54 43.58
C HIS A 6 -16.67 15.79 45.09
N GLN A 7 -15.41 15.89 45.53
CA GLN A 7 -15.07 16.22 46.92
C GLN A 7 -15.12 17.72 47.23
N GLY A 8 -15.47 18.58 46.26
CA GLY A 8 -15.49 20.05 46.44
C GLY A 8 -14.12 20.67 46.71
N LYS A 9 -13.04 19.95 46.40
CA LYS A 9 -11.64 20.39 46.58
C LYS A 9 -11.05 21.01 45.31
N ALA A 10 -11.78 20.97 44.20
CA ALA A 10 -11.41 21.64 42.96
C ALA A 10 -11.94 23.08 42.92
N PRO A 11 -11.25 24.03 42.27
CA PRO A 11 -11.75 25.37 42.03
C PRO A 11 -13.16 25.37 41.39
N GLN A 12 -13.98 26.35 41.75
CA GLN A 12 -15.33 26.48 41.22
C GLN A 12 -15.30 26.64 39.69
N GLY A 13 -16.04 25.80 38.97
CA GLY A 13 -16.03 25.76 37.50
C GLY A 13 -15.04 24.78 36.88
N SER A 14 -14.29 24.01 37.68
CA SER A 14 -13.36 23.00 37.14
C SER A 14 -14.10 21.90 36.35
N ILE A 15 -13.70 21.71 35.09
CA ILE A 15 -14.13 20.61 34.22
C ILE A 15 -13.01 19.56 34.19
N SER A 16 -13.35 18.29 34.41
CA SER A 16 -12.33 17.23 34.30
C SER A 16 -12.01 16.99 32.83
N PRO A 17 -10.73 16.90 32.45
CA PRO A 17 -10.35 16.48 31.10
C PRO A 17 -10.81 15.04 30.84
N LEU A 18 -11.00 14.73 29.56
CA LEU A 18 -11.32 13.38 29.10
C LEU A 18 -10.14 12.44 29.42
N PRO A 19 -10.40 11.25 29.99
CA PRO A 19 -9.34 10.29 30.27
C PRO A 19 -8.77 9.74 28.96
N ILE A 20 -7.47 9.89 28.78
CA ILE A 20 -6.77 9.35 27.61
C ILE A 20 -6.68 7.81 27.74
N PRO A 21 -7.18 7.03 26.77
CA PRO A 21 -7.00 5.58 26.76
C PRO A 21 -5.51 5.26 26.66
N ARG A 22 -5.01 4.37 27.54
CA ARG A 22 -3.60 3.96 27.54
C ARG A 22 -3.30 2.92 26.46
N ASP A 23 -4.31 2.13 26.11
CA ASP A 23 -4.21 1.14 25.05
C ASP A 23 -4.15 1.87 23.71
N GLY A 24 -3.07 1.67 22.95
CA GLY A 24 -2.90 2.35 21.66
C GLY A 24 -2.40 3.79 21.76
N LEU A 25 -2.02 4.29 22.95
CA LEU A 25 -1.45 5.64 23.10
C LEU A 25 -0.21 5.88 22.23
N PHE A 26 0.55 4.84 21.89
CA PHE A 26 1.70 4.92 20.98
C PHE A 26 1.37 4.52 19.53
N LYS A 27 0.11 4.19 19.25
CA LYS A 27 -0.46 3.99 17.91
C LYS A 27 -1.25 5.22 17.48
N LEU A 28 -0.77 6.36 17.92
CA LEU A 28 -1.45 7.64 17.97
C LEU A 28 -1.62 8.16 16.54
N ASP A 29 -2.86 8.32 16.09
CA ASP A 29 -3.17 8.89 14.78
C ASP A 29 -3.39 10.40 14.90
N VAL A 30 -3.23 11.14 13.79
CA VAL A 30 -3.42 12.61 13.74
C VAL A 30 -4.88 12.99 14.05
N ASP A 31 -5.80 12.05 13.85
CA ASP A 31 -7.24 12.22 14.12
C ASP A 31 -7.64 11.89 15.57
N ASP A 32 -6.71 11.47 16.44
CA ASP A 32 -7.04 11.11 17.82
C ASP A 32 -7.47 12.33 18.65
N ASP A 33 -8.48 12.12 19.51
CA ASP A 33 -9.09 13.16 20.36
C ASP A 33 -8.10 13.91 21.26
N ILE A 34 -6.90 13.35 21.48
CA ILE A 34 -5.86 14.00 22.29
C ILE A 34 -5.26 15.25 21.63
N TRP A 35 -5.41 15.40 20.30
CA TRP A 35 -4.98 16.58 19.56
C TRP A 35 -6.02 17.71 19.59
N GLN A 36 -7.18 17.48 20.20
CA GLN A 36 -8.22 18.50 20.32
C GLN A 36 -7.89 19.48 21.44
N ASP A 37 -7.53 20.70 21.06
CA ASP A 37 -7.19 21.82 21.96
C ASP A 37 -8.45 22.45 22.61
N ILE A 38 -9.40 21.61 23.02
CA ILE A 38 -10.69 22.04 23.57
C ILE A 38 -10.49 22.46 25.03
N GLY A 39 -10.62 23.76 25.29
CA GLY A 39 -10.67 24.32 26.64
C GLY A 39 -9.34 24.81 27.21
N LEU A 40 -8.28 24.91 26.39
CA LEU A 40 -7.01 25.53 26.80
C LEU A 40 -6.98 27.06 26.65
N ASN A 41 -8.02 27.67 26.10
CA ASN A 41 -8.14 29.13 25.97
C ASN A 41 -9.12 29.69 27.02
N ASP A 42 -8.59 30.41 28.01
CA ASP A 42 -9.35 31.05 29.10
C ASP A 42 -10.12 32.31 28.64
N ASP A 43 -9.84 32.80 27.42
CA ASP A 43 -10.31 34.10 26.91
C ASP A 43 -11.42 34.03 25.83
N SER A 44 -11.90 32.85 25.43
CA SER A 44 -12.89 32.76 24.34
C SER A 44 -14.33 32.85 24.86
N ASN A 45 -14.84 34.07 25.01
CA ASN A 45 -16.30 34.35 25.07
C ASN A 45 -17.06 33.96 23.76
N GLY A 46 -16.39 33.33 22.80
CA GLY A 46 -16.96 32.89 21.54
C GLY A 46 -17.25 31.39 21.57
N LEU A 47 -18.41 31.01 21.04
CA LEU A 47 -18.70 29.61 20.72
C LEU A 47 -17.58 29.06 19.82
N PRO A 48 -17.10 27.82 20.05
CA PRO A 48 -16.10 27.20 19.20
C PRO A 48 -16.56 27.17 17.72
N PRO A 49 -15.63 27.27 16.76
CA PRO A 49 -15.99 27.22 15.35
C PRO A 49 -16.66 25.89 15.02
N ALA A 50 -17.57 25.89 14.04
CA ALA A 50 -18.39 24.71 13.74
C ALA A 50 -17.56 23.48 13.30
N TRP A 51 -16.42 23.69 12.64
CA TRP A 51 -15.50 22.58 12.31
C TRP A 51 -14.85 21.93 13.53
N LEU A 52 -14.98 22.52 14.74
CA LEU A 52 -14.48 21.95 15.99
C LEU A 52 -15.63 21.40 16.87
N ALA A 53 -16.82 21.98 16.80
CA ALA A 53 -17.91 21.68 17.74
C ALA A 53 -19.19 21.08 17.11
N ASP A 54 -19.32 21.08 15.78
CA ASP A 54 -20.46 20.48 15.09
C ASP A 54 -20.04 19.17 14.42
N GLU A 55 -20.51 18.05 14.96
CA GLU A 55 -20.31 16.70 14.44
C GLU A 55 -20.72 16.56 12.97
N LYS A 56 -21.77 17.29 12.54
CA LYS A 56 -22.19 17.25 11.13
C LYS A 56 -21.17 17.91 10.22
N VAL A 57 -20.51 18.96 10.71
CA VAL A 57 -19.43 19.62 9.97
C VAL A 57 -18.21 18.71 9.92
N HIS A 58 -17.87 18.00 11.00
CA HIS A 58 -16.80 16.98 10.99
C HIS A 58 -17.06 15.89 9.96
N LEU A 59 -18.25 15.29 10.00
CA LEU A 59 -18.63 14.25 9.07
C LEU A 59 -18.64 14.76 7.63
N GLY A 60 -19.08 15.99 7.40
CA GLY A 60 -19.04 16.65 6.10
C GLY A 60 -17.63 16.85 5.57
N ILE A 61 -16.70 17.30 6.43
CA ILE A 61 -15.28 17.46 6.08
C ILE A 61 -14.67 16.10 5.73
N LYS A 62 -14.86 15.08 6.59
CA LYS A 62 -14.36 13.71 6.35
C LYS A 62 -14.89 13.15 5.03
N SER A 63 -16.19 13.29 4.78
CA SER A 63 -16.82 12.81 3.54
C SER A 63 -16.28 13.52 2.30
N LEU A 64 -16.01 14.83 2.38
CA LEU A 64 -15.44 15.60 1.28
C LEU A 64 -14.00 15.21 0.99
N LEU A 65 -13.19 14.98 2.03
CA LEU A 65 -11.81 14.51 1.88
C LEU A 65 -11.76 13.11 1.29
N GLU A 66 -12.61 12.19 1.78
CA GLU A 66 -12.71 10.83 1.24
C GLU A 66 -13.07 10.83 -0.25
N LEU A 67 -14.04 11.67 -0.65
CA LEU A 67 -14.40 11.82 -2.06
C LEU A 67 -13.20 12.28 -2.90
N ARG A 68 -12.44 13.28 -2.42
CA ARG A 68 -11.25 13.78 -3.12
C ARG A 68 -10.15 12.73 -3.19
N HIS A 69 -9.94 11.95 -2.14
CA HIS A 69 -8.99 10.84 -2.16
C HIS A 69 -9.40 9.76 -3.17
N CYS A 70 -10.69 9.42 -3.24
CA CYS A 70 -11.21 8.51 -4.27
C CYS A 70 -10.95 9.05 -5.68
N GLU A 71 -11.22 10.33 -5.93
CA GLU A 71 -10.96 10.97 -7.23
C GLU A 71 -9.46 10.98 -7.58
N GLU A 72 -8.59 11.27 -6.60
CA GLU A 72 -7.14 11.23 -6.79
C GLU A 72 -6.65 9.81 -7.10
N GLU A 73 -7.14 8.83 -6.35
CA GLU A 73 -6.81 7.42 -6.53
C GLU A 73 -7.24 6.91 -7.90
N GLU A 74 -8.47 7.21 -8.32
CA GLU A 74 -8.95 6.86 -9.65
C GLU A 74 -8.05 7.46 -10.74
N ASN A 75 -7.67 8.72 -10.60
CA ASN A 75 -6.75 9.38 -11.54
C ASN A 75 -5.35 8.74 -11.54
N ARG A 76 -4.84 8.30 -10.39
CA ARG A 76 -3.57 7.59 -10.28
C ARG A 76 -3.63 6.24 -10.97
N LEU A 77 -4.66 5.44 -10.68
CA LEU A 77 -4.88 4.13 -11.28
C LEU A 77 -5.02 4.19 -12.80
N LEU A 78 -5.70 5.22 -13.34
CA LEU A 78 -5.80 5.43 -14.79
C LEU A 78 -4.44 5.72 -15.43
N LYS A 79 -3.58 6.51 -14.76
CA LYS A 79 -2.21 6.78 -15.24
C LYS A 79 -1.36 5.51 -15.21
N GLU A 80 -1.38 4.78 -14.10
CA GLU A 80 -0.64 3.51 -13.96
C GLU A 80 -1.09 2.49 -15.00
N ARG A 81 -2.40 2.34 -15.21
CA ARG A 81 -2.95 1.49 -16.28
C ARG A 81 -2.42 1.90 -17.64
N LYS A 82 -2.40 3.20 -17.96
CA LYS A 82 -1.87 3.69 -19.23
C LYS A 82 -0.40 3.31 -19.42
N VAL A 83 0.42 3.50 -18.38
CA VAL A 83 1.85 3.14 -18.41
C VAL A 83 2.03 1.63 -18.62
N LEU A 84 1.28 0.81 -17.89
CA LEU A 84 1.32 -0.66 -18.01
C LEU A 84 0.93 -1.14 -19.42
N VAL A 85 -0.10 -0.52 -20.00
CA VAL A 85 -0.56 -0.78 -21.38
C VAL A 85 0.53 -0.43 -22.39
N GLU A 86 1.17 0.73 -22.24
CA GLU A 86 2.23 1.22 -23.12
C GLU A 86 3.47 0.31 -23.04
N TRP A 87 3.91 0.01 -21.82
CA TRP A 87 5.01 -0.93 -21.55
C TRP A 87 4.74 -2.30 -22.16
N PHE A 88 3.57 -2.90 -21.90
CA PHE A 88 3.24 -4.22 -22.43
C PHE A 88 3.26 -4.24 -23.96
N SER A 89 2.73 -3.19 -24.60
CA SER A 89 2.70 -3.08 -26.06
C SER A 89 4.11 -2.96 -26.65
N GLU A 90 5.00 -2.21 -26.02
CA GLU A 90 6.39 -2.09 -26.43
C GLU A 90 7.13 -3.43 -26.29
N GLU A 91 7.05 -4.06 -25.12
CA GLU A 91 7.70 -5.35 -24.85
C GLU A 91 7.18 -6.45 -25.76
N TRP A 92 5.87 -6.51 -26.00
CA TRP A 92 5.29 -7.47 -26.93
C TRP A 92 5.84 -7.30 -28.34
N ASN A 93 5.96 -6.06 -28.82
CA ASN A 93 6.54 -5.79 -30.14
C ASN A 93 8.01 -6.23 -30.23
N GLN A 94 8.80 -6.00 -29.18
CA GLN A 94 10.20 -6.46 -29.16
C GLN A 94 10.28 -7.98 -29.09
N LEU A 95 9.41 -8.62 -28.32
CA LEU A 95 9.32 -10.07 -28.23
C LEU A 95 8.96 -10.71 -29.57
N GLN A 96 8.01 -10.13 -30.31
CA GLN A 96 7.66 -10.61 -31.66
C GLN A 96 8.81 -10.47 -32.65
N LYS A 97 9.60 -9.39 -32.59
CA LYS A 97 10.81 -9.25 -33.42
C LYS A 97 11.85 -10.32 -33.06
N ALA A 98 12.13 -10.48 -31.77
CA ALA A 98 13.12 -11.45 -31.30
C ALA A 98 12.72 -12.90 -31.62
N LYS A 99 11.42 -13.22 -31.58
CA LYS A 99 10.87 -14.53 -31.99
C LYS A 99 11.28 -14.93 -33.42
N GLN A 100 11.46 -13.97 -34.34
CA GLN A 100 11.88 -14.26 -35.71
C GLN A 100 13.31 -14.81 -35.81
N TYR A 101 14.15 -14.51 -34.82
CA TYR A 101 15.56 -14.89 -34.79
C TYR A 101 15.86 -15.99 -33.77
N ALA A 102 14.86 -16.42 -32.99
CA ALA A 102 15.07 -17.26 -31.82
C ALA A 102 14.56 -18.71 -32.02
N GLY A 103 15.27 -19.67 -31.42
CA GLY A 103 14.92 -21.09 -31.43
C GLY A 103 13.86 -21.48 -30.38
N LYS A 104 13.66 -22.79 -30.19
CA LYS A 104 12.59 -23.36 -29.35
C LYS A 104 12.49 -22.81 -27.92
N LYS A 105 13.59 -22.37 -27.30
CA LYS A 105 13.60 -21.78 -25.94
C LYS A 105 12.78 -20.48 -25.83
N PHE A 106 12.60 -19.76 -26.94
CA PHE A 106 11.84 -18.51 -26.96
C PHE A 106 10.32 -18.73 -26.82
N HIS A 107 9.85 -19.95 -27.09
CA HIS A 107 8.44 -20.31 -27.00
C HIS A 107 7.89 -20.15 -25.57
N TYR A 108 8.62 -20.65 -24.58
CA TYR A 108 8.23 -20.55 -23.17
C TYR A 108 8.05 -19.10 -22.71
N ILE A 109 8.94 -18.21 -23.16
CA ILE A 109 8.89 -16.78 -22.84
C ILE A 109 7.62 -16.14 -23.43
N VAL A 110 7.29 -16.46 -24.69
CA VAL A 110 6.07 -15.97 -25.36
C VAL A 110 4.81 -16.43 -24.63
N VAL A 111 4.75 -17.71 -24.22
CA VAL A 111 3.61 -18.24 -23.46
C VAL A 111 3.45 -17.53 -22.12
N LYS A 112 4.54 -17.36 -21.36
CA LYS A 112 4.50 -16.60 -20.09
C LYS A 112 3.98 -15.19 -20.27
N PHE A 113 4.42 -14.49 -21.31
CA PHE A 113 3.98 -13.12 -21.60
C PHE A 113 2.49 -13.05 -21.95
N LEU A 114 1.95 -14.06 -22.64
CA LEU A 114 0.52 -14.20 -22.93
C LEU A 114 -0.30 -14.45 -21.66
N CYS A 115 0.15 -15.35 -20.78
CA CYS A 115 -0.50 -15.60 -19.50
C CYS A 115 -0.57 -14.33 -18.65
N LEU A 116 0.52 -13.56 -18.62
CA LEU A 116 0.57 -12.26 -17.93
C LEU A 116 -0.46 -11.28 -18.52
N CYS A 117 -0.54 -11.20 -19.86
CA CYS A 117 -1.53 -10.37 -20.56
C CYS A 117 -2.96 -10.71 -20.17
N LEU A 118 -3.29 -12.01 -20.13
CA LEU A 118 -4.63 -12.48 -19.77
C LEU A 118 -4.98 -12.16 -18.32
N ALA A 119 -4.05 -12.43 -17.39
CA ALA A 119 -4.22 -12.12 -15.97
C ALA A 119 -4.47 -10.61 -15.75
N TRP A 120 -3.70 -9.75 -16.43
CA TRP A 120 -3.87 -8.30 -16.34
C TRP A 120 -5.13 -7.81 -17.02
N LYS A 121 -5.51 -8.36 -18.18
CA LYS A 121 -6.78 -8.03 -18.84
C LYS A 121 -7.97 -8.34 -17.92
N LEU A 122 -7.97 -9.50 -17.27
CA LEU A 122 -9.01 -9.89 -16.32
C LEU A 122 -9.09 -8.90 -15.15
N LYS A 123 -7.97 -8.61 -14.48
CA LYS A 123 -7.92 -7.64 -13.37
C LYS A 123 -8.30 -6.22 -13.80
N SER A 124 -7.95 -5.81 -15.01
CA SER A 124 -8.26 -4.48 -15.54
C SER A 124 -9.69 -4.35 -16.09
N SER A 125 -10.48 -5.43 -16.09
CA SER A 125 -11.88 -5.41 -16.56
C SER A 125 -12.82 -4.71 -15.61
N GLU A 126 -12.46 -4.65 -14.32
CA GLU A 126 -13.19 -3.92 -13.28
C GLU A 126 -13.06 -2.40 -13.44
N MET A 127 -12.04 -1.93 -14.17
CA MET A 127 -11.76 -0.52 -14.39
C MET A 127 -12.36 0.00 -15.71
N PRO A 128 -12.88 1.24 -15.75
CA PRO A 128 -13.43 1.86 -16.96
C PRO A 128 -12.48 1.74 -18.16
N PRO A 129 -12.96 1.31 -19.34
CA PRO A 129 -12.09 1.09 -20.48
C PRO A 129 -11.41 2.38 -20.93
N LEU A 130 -10.12 2.29 -21.27
CA LEU A 130 -9.40 3.42 -21.87
C LEU A 130 -9.98 3.73 -23.27
N PRO A 131 -10.32 4.99 -23.58
CA PRO A 131 -10.90 5.33 -24.86
C PRO A 131 -9.93 5.05 -26.01
N GLY A 132 -10.41 4.32 -27.03
CA GLY A 132 -9.73 4.17 -28.32
C GLY A 132 -8.50 3.25 -28.35
N LYS A 133 -8.21 2.49 -27.29
CA LYS A 133 -7.03 1.61 -27.26
C LYS A 133 -7.38 0.20 -26.76
N THR A 134 -7.66 -0.70 -27.68
CA THR A 134 -7.57 -2.14 -27.43
C THR A 134 -6.09 -2.47 -27.26
N TRP A 135 -5.68 -2.81 -26.03
CA TRP A 135 -4.29 -3.13 -25.74
C TRP A 135 -4.05 -4.63 -25.58
N GLY A 136 -2.79 -5.01 -25.75
CA GLY A 136 -2.35 -6.39 -25.67
C GLY A 136 -2.72 -7.22 -26.89
N VAL A 137 -2.56 -8.53 -26.72
CA VAL A 137 -2.67 -9.52 -27.80
C VAL A 137 -4.12 -9.65 -28.28
N SER A 138 -4.32 -9.68 -29.60
CA SER A 138 -5.67 -9.82 -30.18
C SER A 138 -6.25 -11.21 -29.88
N VAL A 139 -7.58 -11.35 -29.94
CA VAL A 139 -8.24 -12.66 -29.74
C VAL A 139 -7.76 -13.69 -30.77
N GLU A 140 -7.42 -13.23 -31.98
CA GLU A 140 -6.90 -14.04 -33.08
C GLU A 140 -5.47 -14.51 -32.81
N GLU A 141 -4.62 -13.63 -32.26
CA GLU A 141 -3.26 -13.95 -31.86
C GLU A 141 -3.20 -14.89 -30.65
N LEU A 142 -4.16 -14.76 -29.72
CA LEU A 142 -4.35 -15.69 -28.61
C LEU A 142 -4.73 -17.08 -29.14
N HIS A 143 -5.70 -17.16 -30.05
CA HIS A 143 -6.11 -18.43 -30.65
C HIS A 143 -4.99 -19.05 -31.50
N ALA A 144 -4.21 -18.25 -32.21
CA ALA A 144 -3.04 -18.71 -32.94
C ALA A 144 -1.97 -19.27 -31.99
N ALA A 145 -1.73 -18.63 -30.84
CA ALA A 145 -0.79 -19.13 -29.84
C ALA A 145 -1.25 -20.46 -29.23
N THR A 146 -2.54 -20.60 -28.93
CA THR A 146 -3.14 -21.84 -28.41
C THR A 146 -3.17 -22.97 -29.45
N CYS A 147 -3.49 -22.67 -30.72
CA CYS A 147 -3.50 -23.65 -31.81
C CYS A 147 -2.10 -24.10 -32.24
N THR A 148 -1.09 -23.26 -32.10
CA THR A 148 0.29 -23.65 -32.47
C THR A 148 0.85 -24.69 -31.48
N PHE A 149 0.30 -24.77 -30.24
CA PHE A 149 0.84 -25.64 -29.19
C PHE A 149 -0.26 -26.19 -28.28
N PRO A 150 -0.81 -27.39 -28.57
CA PRO A 150 -1.84 -28.02 -27.76
C PRO A 150 -1.23 -28.57 -26.47
N GLY A 151 -1.44 -27.86 -25.35
CA GLY A 151 -1.04 -28.29 -24.01
C GLY A 151 -1.42 -27.32 -22.88
N MET A 152 -2.31 -26.36 -23.16
CA MET A 152 -2.57 -25.19 -22.31
C MET A 152 -3.65 -25.43 -21.22
N ASP A 153 -4.10 -26.68 -21.03
CA ASP A 153 -5.22 -27.01 -20.14
C ASP A 153 -4.82 -27.26 -18.67
N ALA A 154 -3.56 -27.09 -18.28
CA ALA A 154 -3.10 -27.47 -16.94
C ALA A 154 -2.13 -26.47 -16.27
N ILE A 155 -2.52 -25.21 -16.16
CA ILE A 155 -1.98 -24.34 -15.12
C ILE A 155 -3.15 -23.82 -14.29
N VAL A 156 -3.74 -24.75 -13.54
CA VAL A 156 -4.36 -24.41 -12.26
C VAL A 156 -3.21 -23.87 -11.42
N THR A 157 -3.43 -22.72 -10.79
CA THR A 157 -2.62 -22.17 -9.70
C THR A 157 -2.33 -23.29 -8.70
N GLU A 158 -1.17 -23.92 -8.81
CA GLU A 158 -0.56 -24.60 -7.67
C GLU A 158 -0.10 -23.47 -6.77
N GLU A 159 -0.94 -23.16 -5.77
CA GLU A 159 -0.45 -22.64 -4.51
C GLU A 159 0.66 -23.59 -4.06
N GLU A 160 1.91 -23.12 -4.12
CA GLU A 160 3.04 -23.86 -3.56
C GLU A 160 2.78 -23.96 -2.04
N ASN A 161 2.16 -25.08 -1.64
CA ASN A 161 2.25 -25.62 -0.30
C ASN A 161 3.73 -25.78 0.01
N MET A 162 4.24 -24.89 0.85
CA MET A 162 5.56 -24.97 1.46
C MET A 162 5.50 -26.07 2.53
N ASP A 163 5.51 -27.33 2.09
CA ASP A 163 5.69 -28.47 2.99
C ASP A 163 7.17 -28.58 3.35
N ASP A 164 7.41 -28.57 4.66
CA ASP A 164 8.67 -28.74 5.36
C ASP A 164 9.54 -29.86 4.79
N VAL A 165 10.72 -29.50 4.28
CA VAL A 165 11.85 -30.41 4.17
C VAL A 165 12.98 -29.82 5.00
N ASP A 166 13.10 -30.37 6.21
CA ASP A 166 14.31 -30.35 7.04
C ASP A 166 15.51 -30.71 6.14
N SER A 167 16.35 -29.73 5.83
CA SER A 167 17.69 -29.95 5.30
C SER A 167 18.68 -29.47 6.34
N GLU A 168 19.23 -30.46 7.05
CA GLU A 168 20.28 -30.30 8.03
C GLU A 168 21.50 -29.58 7.42
N ASN A 169 21.87 -28.47 8.06
CA ASN A 169 23.23 -28.16 8.51
C ASN A 169 24.35 -28.03 7.45
N GLU A 170 24.57 -26.81 6.95
CA GLU A 170 25.93 -26.32 6.66
C GLU A 170 26.12 -24.93 7.27
N GLU A 171 27.03 -24.85 8.24
CA GLU A 171 27.48 -23.63 8.91
C GLU A 171 28.27 -22.74 7.92
N ASP A 172 27.63 -21.70 7.39
CA ASP A 172 28.35 -20.59 6.77
C ASP A 172 28.70 -19.55 7.85
N ASN A 173 29.91 -19.71 8.38
CA ASN A 173 30.55 -18.80 9.33
C ASN A 173 30.92 -17.50 8.61
N MET A 174 30.01 -16.52 8.58
CA MET A 174 30.33 -15.17 8.10
C MET A 174 31.35 -14.52 9.06
N PRO A 175 32.51 -14.05 8.58
CA PRO A 175 33.41 -13.25 9.40
C PRO A 175 32.68 -11.97 9.80
N ILE A 176 32.45 -11.80 11.10
CA ILE A 176 32.02 -10.53 11.67
C ILE A 176 33.15 -9.55 11.44
N ASP A 177 32.85 -8.46 10.74
CA ASP A 177 33.77 -7.37 10.47
C ASP A 177 34.00 -6.59 11.77
N ASP A 178 35.10 -6.89 12.47
CA ASP A 178 35.50 -6.27 13.74
C ASP A 178 35.64 -4.73 13.63
N GLU A 179 35.75 -4.18 12.41
CA GLU A 179 35.88 -2.74 12.16
C GLU A 179 34.58 -1.95 12.48
N LEU A 180 33.42 -2.60 12.49
CA LEU A 180 32.13 -1.98 12.76
C LEU A 180 31.80 -1.88 14.26
N LEU A 181 32.41 -2.73 15.09
CA LEU A 181 32.19 -2.75 16.54
C LEU A 181 32.96 -1.62 17.24
N ASP A 182 34.17 -1.33 16.78
CA ASP A 182 35.02 -0.25 17.32
C ASP A 182 34.39 1.14 17.11
N VAL A 183 33.69 1.35 15.98
CA VAL A 183 33.00 2.62 15.68
C VAL A 183 31.80 2.84 16.60
N ALA A 184 31.07 1.78 16.95
CA ALA A 184 29.93 1.89 17.86
C ALA A 184 30.38 2.19 19.30
N GLU A 185 31.54 1.65 19.71
CA GLU A 185 32.10 1.90 21.04
C GLU A 185 32.67 3.33 21.17
N GLU A 186 33.30 3.87 20.11
CA GLU A 186 33.79 5.26 20.11
C GLU A 186 32.66 6.30 20.20
N PHE A 187 31.51 6.04 19.56
CA PHE A 187 30.33 6.93 19.65
C PHE A 187 29.64 6.91 21.01
N ALA A 188 29.70 5.78 21.75
CA ALA A 188 29.08 5.68 23.08
C ALA A 188 29.87 6.43 24.15
N VAL A 189 31.19 6.59 24.00
CA VAL A 189 32.05 7.29 24.96
C VAL A 189 31.99 8.82 24.80
N ALA A 190 31.57 9.32 23.62
CA ALA A 190 31.46 10.75 23.35
C ALA A 190 30.23 11.42 24.00
N ASP A 191 29.26 10.64 24.48
CA ASP A 191 28.02 11.15 25.08
C ASP A 191 28.06 11.19 26.63
N GLU A 192 29.22 10.88 27.24
CA GLU A 192 29.42 10.86 28.70
C GLU A 192 30.39 11.95 29.23
N TYR A 193 30.60 13.04 28.49
CA TYR A 193 31.32 14.23 28.97
C TYR A 193 30.60 15.56 28.72
#